data_AF-K0JK63-F1
#
_entry.id   AF-K0JK63-F1
#
_cell.length_a   1.000
_cell.length_b   1.000
_cell.length_c   1.000
_cell.angle_alpha   90.00
_cell.angle_beta   90.00
_cell.angle_gamma   90.00
#
_symmetry.space_group_name_H-M   'P 1'
#
loop_
_entity.id
_entity.type
_entity.pdbx_description
1 polymer ?
#
loop_
_entity_poly.entity_id
_entity_poly.type
_entity_poly.pdbx_seq_one_letter_code
_entity_poly.pdbx_strand_id
1 'polypeptide(L)'
;MINNDKINKILEKHKNDKEQLDFIKSTEQSLTIAPAGYGKTEMLISKLNYIIESKQIKYPKRILVLTLSNVAKHTIESRLNNNQFVDIYNFHNLASRILRLQGKQYLNIDYQYEYKHYNLKDKLQEKYKNDKIEKILNYYREKISEINKKFHEIKFDDKIFQYVDTINNNKEICYEYVIYFAIVLLNNFNINEIYKNLYSYIFVDECQDINLLHLILLRSIADNEYNKIFFLGDTFQSIMKFADALGEQIEYLLKQHFNITKIIELQKNYRLEGRENISNFQKNIRNYDKKLQIELDEDFQIKSFNYFEEEISFINNQINKIISENKKAKIAILFSNQFYFNDDKILNLLFENLIKENIEYINILKTEKELNTIMKNVFNIATNIKILNYNNLLKKIQNYYDNDISKLIEGYRNYCLKFGIDFNTIIEVLKEKDLIKYAPYCSVNVNILNIHKAKGAEWDYVFIPFLNKKQFIYKKNCNKCNNICYNHIIDINEEFYQAFYVAITRTKYGLYITSTKNNASCLFYHSLKLIKNIY
;
A
#
# COMPACT_ATOMS: atom_id res chain seq x y z
N MET A 1 23.89 -1.79 -30.83
CA MET A 1 23.32 -3.05 -31.37
C MET A 1 22.30 -3.62 -30.38
N ILE A 2 21.47 -4.59 -30.78
CA ILE A 2 20.64 -5.34 -29.82
C ILE A 2 21.59 -6.12 -28.90
N ASN A 3 21.37 -6.09 -27.58
CA ASN A 3 22.25 -6.77 -26.64
C ASN A 3 21.69 -8.16 -26.31
N ASN A 4 21.94 -9.11 -27.21
CA ASN A 4 21.42 -10.48 -27.10
C ASN A 4 21.82 -11.17 -25.79
N ASP A 5 23.03 -10.91 -25.27
CA ASP A 5 23.48 -11.50 -24.01
C ASP A 5 22.66 -11.02 -22.81
N LYS A 6 22.36 -9.72 -22.75
CA LYS A 6 21.50 -9.16 -21.70
C LYS A 6 20.07 -9.66 -21.82
N ILE A 7 19.54 -9.75 -23.04
CA ILE A 7 18.20 -10.29 -23.29
C ILE A 7 18.13 -11.75 -22.80
N ASN A 8 19.10 -12.58 -23.17
CA ASN A 8 19.15 -13.97 -22.75
C ASN A 8 19.25 -14.10 -21.22
N LYS A 9 20.05 -13.26 -20.56
CA LYS A 9 20.12 -13.22 -19.08
C LYS A 9 18.79 -12.86 -18.44
N ILE A 10 18.05 -11.91 -19.01
CA ILE A 10 16.71 -11.54 -18.52
C ILE A 10 15.77 -12.74 -18.68
N LEU A 11 15.75 -13.38 -19.84
CA LEU A 11 14.85 -14.51 -20.11
C LEU A 11 15.20 -15.75 -19.28
N GLU A 12 16.49 -16.06 -19.11
CA GLU A 12 16.96 -17.18 -18.28
C GLU A 12 16.50 -17.06 -16.83
N LYS A 13 16.42 -15.83 -16.29
CA LYS A 13 15.92 -15.58 -14.93
C LYS A 13 14.48 -16.08 -14.72
N HIS A 14 13.69 -16.10 -15.78
CA HIS A 14 12.27 -16.45 -15.75
C HIS A 14 11.97 -17.77 -16.47
N LYS A 15 12.99 -18.58 -16.81
CA LYS A 15 12.84 -19.77 -17.67
C LYS A 15 11.81 -20.81 -17.22
N ASN A 16 11.58 -20.89 -15.91
CA ASN A 16 10.66 -21.84 -15.28
C ASN A 16 9.27 -21.24 -15.03
N ASP A 17 8.96 -20.07 -15.60
CA ASP A 17 7.70 -19.35 -15.38
C ASP A 17 7.18 -18.79 -16.70
N LYS A 18 6.26 -19.54 -17.29
CA LYS A 18 5.72 -19.24 -18.61
C LYS A 18 4.92 -17.94 -18.58
N GLU A 19 4.15 -17.69 -17.54
CA GLU A 19 3.31 -16.50 -17.39
C GLU A 19 4.17 -15.23 -17.28
N GLN A 20 5.25 -15.26 -16.50
CA GLN A 20 6.20 -14.14 -16.42
C GLN A 20 6.93 -13.92 -17.76
N LEU A 21 7.38 -14.99 -18.44
CA LEU A 21 8.00 -14.89 -19.76
C LEU A 21 7.06 -14.31 -20.81
N ASP A 22 5.80 -14.76 -20.81
CA ASP A 22 4.74 -14.27 -21.69
C ASP A 22 4.53 -12.77 -21.49
N PHE A 23 4.45 -12.29 -20.25
CA PHE A 23 4.37 -10.87 -19.95
C PHE A 23 5.63 -10.11 -20.45
N ILE A 24 6.83 -10.62 -20.13
CA ILE A 24 8.11 -10.01 -20.49
C ILE A 24 8.26 -9.86 -22.01
N LYS A 25 7.82 -10.85 -22.80
CA LYS A 25 7.96 -10.83 -24.26
C LYS A 25 6.82 -10.09 -24.97
N SER A 26 5.61 -10.11 -24.42
CA SER A 26 4.41 -9.62 -25.10
C SER A 26 4.40 -8.11 -25.35
N THR A 27 3.93 -7.65 -26.50
CA THR A 27 3.65 -6.22 -26.74
C THR A 27 2.19 -5.84 -26.54
N GLU A 28 1.36 -6.80 -26.15
CA GLU A 28 -0.07 -6.65 -25.98
C GLU A 28 -0.40 -6.02 -24.63
N GLN A 29 -1.40 -5.15 -24.64
CA GLN A 29 -1.91 -4.52 -23.42
C GLN A 29 -2.53 -5.57 -22.52
N SER A 30 -2.10 -5.61 -21.27
CA SER A 30 -2.47 -6.68 -20.35
C SER A 30 -2.79 -6.20 -18.94
N LEU A 31 -3.68 -6.94 -18.29
CA LEU A 31 -3.92 -6.89 -16.86
C LEU A 31 -3.29 -8.15 -16.25
N THR A 32 -2.25 -7.95 -15.44
CA THR A 32 -1.57 -9.03 -14.74
C THR A 32 -2.06 -9.10 -13.30
N ILE A 33 -2.70 -10.20 -12.96
CA ILE A 33 -3.13 -10.53 -11.61
C ILE A 33 -1.97 -11.26 -10.92
N ALA A 34 -1.31 -10.57 -10.00
CA ALA A 34 -0.06 -11.01 -9.38
C ALA A 34 -0.18 -10.95 -7.85
N PRO A 35 -0.46 -12.09 -7.20
CA PRO A 35 -0.50 -12.16 -5.75
C PRO A 35 0.84 -11.81 -5.08
N ALA A 36 0.81 -11.49 -3.79
CA ALA A 36 2.02 -11.21 -3.03
C ALA A 36 2.98 -12.40 -3.04
N GLY A 37 4.26 -12.13 -3.33
CA GLY A 37 5.31 -13.17 -3.41
C GLY A 37 5.47 -13.82 -4.78
N TYR A 38 4.65 -13.48 -5.77
CA TYR A 38 4.70 -14.05 -7.12
C TYR A 38 5.65 -13.32 -8.08
N GLY A 39 6.54 -12.47 -7.56
CA GLY A 39 7.58 -11.82 -8.36
C GLY A 39 7.14 -10.63 -9.20
N LYS A 40 5.97 -10.02 -8.93
CA LYS A 40 5.43 -8.86 -9.67
C LYS A 40 6.46 -7.77 -9.99
N THR A 41 7.15 -7.25 -8.97
CA THR A 41 8.15 -6.18 -9.13
C THR A 41 9.35 -6.64 -9.96
N GLU A 42 9.80 -7.87 -9.77
CA GLU A 42 10.91 -8.44 -10.53
C GLU A 42 10.53 -8.63 -12.01
N MET A 43 9.34 -9.17 -12.28
CA MET A 43 8.78 -9.30 -13.62
C MET A 43 8.65 -7.94 -14.31
N LEU A 44 8.17 -6.91 -13.61
CA LEU A 44 8.09 -5.54 -14.13
C LEU A 44 9.48 -4.99 -14.51
N ILE A 45 10.47 -5.12 -13.63
CA ILE A 45 11.84 -4.65 -13.91
C ILE A 45 12.45 -5.41 -15.11
N SER A 46 12.29 -6.73 -15.17
CA SER A 46 12.72 -7.55 -16.30
C SER A 46 12.05 -7.13 -17.60
N LYS A 47 10.75 -6.79 -17.58
CA LYS A 47 10.03 -6.27 -18.73
C LYS A 47 10.61 -4.94 -19.22
N LEU A 48 10.84 -4.00 -18.31
CA LEU A 48 11.41 -2.69 -18.63
C LEU A 48 12.79 -2.83 -19.28
N ASN A 49 13.67 -3.64 -18.66
CA ASN A 49 14.98 -3.93 -19.21
C ASN A 49 14.88 -4.65 -20.57
N TYR A 50 13.94 -5.57 -20.73
CA TYR A 50 13.73 -6.26 -22.01
C TYR A 50 13.33 -5.28 -23.13
N ILE A 51 12.38 -4.36 -22.87
CA ILE A 51 11.97 -3.32 -23.86
C ILE A 51 13.17 -2.46 -24.29
N ILE A 52 14.02 -2.07 -23.34
CA ILE A 52 15.20 -1.23 -23.60
C ILE A 52 16.26 -2.01 -24.39
N GLU A 53 16.65 -3.19 -23.93
CA GLU A 53 17.75 -3.96 -24.52
C GLU A 53 17.38 -4.57 -25.89
N SER A 54 16.09 -4.87 -26.11
CA SER A 54 15.54 -5.28 -27.41
C SER A 54 15.25 -4.11 -28.37
N LYS A 55 15.51 -2.86 -27.95
CA LYS A 55 15.29 -1.64 -28.73
C LYS A 55 13.84 -1.43 -29.21
N GLN A 56 12.88 -1.92 -28.43
CA GLN A 56 11.46 -1.67 -28.68
C GLN A 56 11.05 -0.22 -28.37
N ILE A 57 11.87 0.51 -27.61
CA ILE A 57 11.75 1.95 -27.35
C ILE A 57 12.89 2.71 -28.03
N LYS A 58 12.59 3.89 -28.58
CA LYS A 58 13.57 4.77 -29.25
C LYS A 58 13.39 6.20 -28.77
N TYR A 59 14.50 6.92 -28.57
CA TYR A 59 14.47 8.35 -28.29
C TYR A 59 13.70 9.12 -29.39
N PRO A 60 12.87 10.13 -29.07
CA PRO A 60 12.63 10.72 -27.74
C PRO A 60 11.53 10.03 -26.91
N LYS A 61 10.93 8.93 -27.38
CA LYS A 61 9.86 8.23 -26.66
C LYS A 61 10.41 7.60 -25.37
N ARG A 62 9.56 7.58 -24.35
CA ARG A 62 9.87 7.09 -23.01
C ARG A 62 8.88 6.02 -22.56
N ILE A 63 9.22 5.35 -21.47
CA ILE A 63 8.36 4.45 -20.72
C ILE A 63 7.93 5.17 -19.44
N LEU A 64 6.65 5.19 -19.13
CA LEU A 64 6.13 5.68 -17.85
C LEU A 64 5.81 4.50 -16.93
N VAL A 65 6.27 4.56 -15.69
CA VAL A 65 5.88 3.63 -14.63
C VAL A 65 5.20 4.42 -13.51
N LEU A 66 3.93 4.11 -13.26
CA LEU A 66 3.12 4.70 -12.21
C LEU A 66 2.99 3.74 -11.04
N THR A 67 3.28 4.25 -9.84
CA THR A 67 3.08 3.55 -8.57
C THR A 67 2.14 4.34 -7.66
N LEU A 68 1.69 3.75 -6.55
CA LEU A 68 0.97 4.47 -5.51
C LEU A 68 1.86 4.97 -4.37
N SER A 69 3.02 4.34 -4.15
CA SER A 69 3.92 4.70 -3.05
C SER A 69 5.31 5.11 -3.54
N ASN A 70 5.95 6.00 -2.78
CA ASN A 70 7.37 6.34 -2.96
C ASN A 70 8.26 5.10 -2.77
N VAL A 71 7.93 4.23 -1.82
CA VAL A 71 8.69 2.99 -1.58
C VAL A 71 8.73 2.11 -2.83
N ALA A 72 7.59 1.90 -3.50
CA ALA A 72 7.53 1.14 -4.75
C ALA A 72 8.33 1.82 -5.87
N LYS A 73 8.18 3.15 -6.01
CA LYS A 73 8.95 3.96 -6.97
C LYS A 73 10.46 3.74 -6.79
N HIS A 74 10.99 3.96 -5.59
CA HIS A 74 12.42 3.84 -5.32
C HIS A 74 12.94 2.40 -5.40
N THR A 75 12.09 1.43 -5.09
CA THR A 75 12.41 0.00 -5.30
C THR A 75 12.63 -0.33 -6.77
N ILE A 76 11.80 0.23 -7.67
CA ILE A 76 11.97 0.03 -9.11
C ILE A 76 13.19 0.83 -9.62
N GLU A 77 13.31 2.11 -9.24
CA GLU A 77 14.43 2.98 -9.64
C GLU A 77 15.80 2.40 -9.25
N SER A 78 15.95 1.90 -8.03
CA SER A 78 17.23 1.37 -7.52
C SER A 78 17.69 0.07 -8.22
N ARG A 79 16.77 -0.63 -8.91
CA ARG A 79 17.04 -1.92 -9.55
C ARG A 79 17.09 -1.84 -11.08
N LEU A 80 16.78 -0.68 -11.64
CA LEU A 80 16.89 -0.45 -13.07
C LEU A 80 18.32 -0.06 -13.46
N ASN A 81 18.81 -0.68 -14.53
CA ASN A 81 20.18 -0.45 -15.01
C ASN A 81 20.30 0.83 -15.85
N ASN A 82 19.22 1.25 -16.53
CA ASN A 82 19.22 2.37 -17.48
C ASN A 82 17.95 3.22 -17.34
N ASN A 83 18.02 4.27 -16.53
CA ASN A 83 16.87 5.14 -16.24
C ASN A 83 16.64 6.22 -17.31
N GLN A 84 17.49 6.31 -18.34
CA GLN A 84 17.37 7.36 -19.36
C GLN A 84 16.07 7.30 -20.17
N PHE A 85 15.51 6.10 -20.37
CA PHE A 85 14.27 5.87 -21.11
C PHE A 85 13.04 5.72 -20.23
N VAL A 86 13.20 5.71 -18.90
CA VAL A 86 12.13 5.35 -17.96
C VAL A 86 11.86 6.51 -17.02
N ASP A 87 10.62 6.96 -17.01
CA ASP A 87 10.09 7.89 -16.02
C ASP A 87 9.29 7.11 -14.97
N ILE A 88 9.67 7.24 -13.71
CA ILE A 88 8.99 6.55 -12.60
C ILE A 88 8.42 7.59 -11.65
N TYR A 89 7.10 7.58 -11.50
CA TYR A 89 6.39 8.50 -10.63
C TYR A 89 5.36 7.74 -9.81
N ASN A 90 5.10 8.21 -8.59
CA ASN A 90 3.79 7.98 -8.02
C ASN A 90 2.78 8.95 -8.66
N PHE A 91 1.48 8.68 -8.58
CA PHE A 91 0.45 9.55 -9.21
C PHE A 91 0.53 11.02 -8.78
N HIS A 92 0.76 11.30 -7.50
CA HIS A 92 0.86 12.67 -6.98
C HIS A 92 2.13 13.38 -7.45
N ASN A 93 3.25 12.67 -7.55
CA ASN A 93 4.52 13.21 -8.05
C ASN A 93 4.40 13.59 -9.53
N LEU A 94 3.70 12.78 -10.33
CA LEU A 94 3.41 13.12 -11.72
C LEU A 94 2.49 14.36 -11.80
N ALA A 95 1.40 14.37 -11.04
CA ALA A 95 0.47 15.50 -11.01
C ALA A 95 1.15 16.81 -10.57
N SER A 96 1.96 16.74 -9.51
CA SER A 96 2.77 17.85 -9.02
C SER A 96 3.77 18.33 -10.08
N ARG A 97 4.39 17.42 -10.84
CA ARG A 97 5.28 17.79 -11.95
C ARG A 97 4.52 18.54 -13.04
N ILE A 98 3.33 18.07 -13.43
CA ILE A 98 2.46 18.75 -14.42
C ILE A 98 2.15 20.17 -13.94
N LEU A 99 1.71 20.32 -12.69
CA LEU A 99 1.40 21.63 -12.09
C LEU A 99 2.61 22.54 -12.01
N ARG A 100 3.78 22.02 -11.62
CA ARG A 100 5.00 22.84 -11.57
C ARG A 100 5.42 23.36 -12.94
N LEU A 101 5.24 22.56 -13.98
CA LEU A 101 5.62 22.94 -15.34
C LEU A 101 4.61 23.87 -16.01
N GLN A 102 3.31 23.71 -15.73
CA GLN A 102 2.24 24.34 -16.52
C GLN A 102 1.25 25.18 -15.69
N GLY A 103 1.21 24.97 -14.37
CA GLY A 103 0.24 25.61 -13.47
C GLY A 103 0.36 27.12 -13.43
N LYS A 104 1.57 27.68 -13.49
CA LYS A 104 1.76 29.13 -13.51
C LYS A 104 1.22 29.77 -14.80
N GLN A 105 1.49 29.14 -15.93
CA GLN A 105 1.09 29.65 -17.24
C GLN A 105 -0.43 29.63 -17.43
N TYR A 106 -1.09 28.54 -17.01
CA TYR A 106 -2.50 28.30 -17.35
C TYR A 106 -3.48 28.51 -16.19
N LEU A 107 -3.04 28.32 -14.94
CA LEU A 107 -3.87 28.48 -13.74
C LEU A 107 -3.41 29.62 -12.83
N ASN A 108 -2.34 30.33 -13.17
CA ASN A 108 -1.71 31.30 -12.28
C ASN A 108 -1.35 30.72 -10.90
N ILE A 109 -1.09 29.41 -10.82
CA ILE A 109 -0.63 28.73 -9.60
C ILE A 109 0.90 28.68 -9.64
N ASP A 110 1.57 29.34 -8.68
CA ASP A 110 3.03 29.32 -8.63
C ASP A 110 3.56 27.95 -8.16
N TYR A 111 4.64 27.50 -8.79
CA TYR A 111 5.30 26.23 -8.46
C TYR A 111 6.01 26.28 -7.09
N GLN A 112 6.25 27.48 -6.54
CA GLN A 112 6.87 27.70 -5.24
C GLN A 112 5.90 27.53 -4.07
N TYR A 113 4.60 27.36 -4.33
CA TYR A 113 3.61 27.23 -3.27
C TYR A 113 3.79 25.96 -2.45
N GLU A 114 3.45 26.07 -1.17
CA GLU A 114 3.62 24.99 -0.21
C GLU A 114 2.50 23.96 -0.36
N TYR A 115 2.86 22.67 -0.51
CA TYR A 115 1.88 21.60 -0.45
C TYR A 115 1.49 21.34 1.02
N LYS A 116 0.18 21.31 1.27
CA LYS A 116 -0.39 21.01 2.58
C LYS A 116 -1.40 19.87 2.48
N HIS A 117 -1.21 18.86 3.32
CA HIS A 117 -2.22 17.85 3.58
C HIS A 117 -3.22 18.42 4.57
N TYR A 118 -4.48 18.50 4.16
CA TYR A 118 -5.53 18.82 5.11
C TYR A 118 -6.05 17.52 5.63
N ASN A 119 -5.99 17.29 6.95
CA ASN A 119 -6.69 16.17 7.56
C ASN A 119 -8.18 16.46 7.39
N LEU A 120 -8.73 16.05 6.23
CA LEU A 120 -10.05 16.47 5.78
C LEU A 120 -11.06 16.08 6.85
N LYS A 121 -10.91 14.91 7.49
CA LYS A 121 -11.78 14.45 8.59
C LYS A 121 -11.80 15.38 9.81
N ASP A 122 -10.66 15.89 10.26
CA ASP A 122 -10.58 16.74 11.46
C ASP A 122 -11.12 18.16 11.17
N LYS A 123 -10.77 18.72 10.00
CA LYS A 123 -11.35 20.00 9.54
C LYS A 123 -12.81 19.86 9.07
N LEU A 124 -13.25 18.65 8.69
CA LEU A 124 -14.63 18.32 8.35
C LEU A 124 -15.53 18.50 9.57
N GLN A 125 -15.08 18.05 10.74
CA GLN A 125 -15.85 18.20 11.96
C GLN A 125 -15.80 19.62 12.54
N GLU A 126 -14.67 20.33 12.45
CA GLU A 126 -14.56 21.69 13.00
C GLU A 126 -15.11 22.81 12.09
N LYS A 127 -15.24 22.58 10.78
CA LYS A 127 -15.57 23.65 9.81
C LYS A 127 -16.84 23.44 8.98
N TYR A 128 -17.53 22.29 9.10
CA TYR A 128 -18.67 22.00 8.23
C TYR A 128 -20.02 22.36 8.86
N LYS A 129 -20.24 23.68 8.85
CA LYS A 129 -21.45 24.28 8.27
C LYS A 129 -21.28 24.62 6.77
N ASN A 130 -20.11 24.40 6.15
CA ASN A 130 -19.85 24.76 4.75
C ASN A 130 -19.75 23.54 3.80
N ASP A 131 -20.92 23.11 3.35
CA ASP A 131 -21.32 22.17 2.29
C ASP A 131 -20.46 21.98 1.00
N LYS A 132 -19.37 22.72 0.75
CA LYS A 132 -18.85 22.85 -0.63
C LYS A 132 -17.94 21.72 -1.12
N ILE A 133 -17.06 21.19 -0.28
CA ILE A 133 -16.09 20.14 -0.68
C ILE A 133 -16.74 18.76 -0.70
N GLU A 134 -17.57 18.47 0.30
CA GLU A 134 -18.32 17.22 0.39
C GLU A 134 -19.31 17.08 -0.78
N LYS A 135 -19.94 18.17 -1.22
CA LYS A 135 -20.78 18.17 -2.44
C LYS A 135 -20.00 17.88 -3.71
N ILE A 136 -18.73 18.27 -3.81
CA ILE A 136 -17.89 17.97 -4.99
C ILE A 136 -17.45 16.51 -4.98
N LEU A 137 -17.00 15.99 -3.83
CA LEU A 137 -16.67 14.59 -3.68
C LEU A 137 -17.90 13.70 -3.87
N ASN A 138 -19.06 14.09 -3.33
CA ASN A 138 -20.33 13.41 -3.55
C ASN A 138 -20.81 13.54 -5.00
N TYR A 139 -20.62 14.69 -5.66
CA TYR A 139 -20.87 14.83 -7.10
C TYR A 139 -20.03 13.84 -7.91
N TYR A 140 -18.74 13.68 -7.62
CA TYR A 140 -17.91 12.67 -8.28
C TYR A 140 -18.31 11.24 -7.93
N ARG A 141 -18.73 10.97 -6.68
CA ARG A 141 -19.25 9.65 -6.25
C ARG A 141 -20.58 9.30 -6.91
N GLU A 142 -21.52 10.22 -6.97
CA GLU A 142 -22.82 10.06 -7.64
C GLU A 142 -22.65 9.90 -9.15
N LYS A 143 -21.70 10.64 -9.74
CA LYS A 143 -21.33 10.52 -11.16
C LYS A 143 -20.50 9.28 -11.49
N ILE A 144 -20.12 8.39 -10.57
CA ILE A 144 -19.42 7.12 -10.93
C ILE A 144 -20.21 6.33 -11.98
N SER A 145 -21.55 6.38 -11.94
CA SER A 145 -22.41 5.76 -12.97
C SER A 145 -22.43 6.52 -14.30
N GLU A 146 -22.24 7.85 -14.28
CA GLU A 146 -22.21 8.74 -15.45
C GLU A 146 -20.81 8.94 -16.05
N ILE A 147 -19.73 8.73 -15.29
CA ILE A 147 -18.33 8.87 -15.73
C ILE A 147 -18.00 7.86 -16.83
N ASN A 148 -18.62 6.67 -16.79
CA ASN A 148 -18.61 5.71 -17.89
C ASN A 148 -19.06 6.32 -19.23
N LYS A 149 -19.86 7.41 -19.22
CA LYS A 149 -20.32 8.08 -20.44
C LYS A 149 -19.43 9.25 -20.88
N LYS A 150 -18.64 9.89 -20.00
CA LYS A 150 -17.96 11.18 -20.32
C LYS A 150 -16.62 11.38 -19.59
N PHE A 151 -15.60 10.59 -19.95
CA PHE A 151 -14.21 10.78 -19.49
C PHE A 151 -13.56 12.10 -19.93
N HIS A 152 -14.10 12.76 -20.96
CA HIS A 152 -13.52 13.97 -21.56
C HIS A 152 -14.16 15.30 -21.10
N GLU A 153 -15.12 15.28 -20.17
CA GLU A 153 -15.89 16.47 -19.79
C GLU A 153 -15.58 17.03 -18.39
N ILE A 154 -14.40 16.79 -17.82
CA ILE A 154 -13.95 17.62 -16.69
C ILE A 154 -13.52 18.98 -17.26
N LYS A 155 -14.52 19.85 -17.39
CA LYS A 155 -14.36 21.19 -17.94
C LYS A 155 -13.92 22.16 -16.87
N PHE A 156 -13.14 23.15 -17.29
CA PHE A 156 -12.90 24.37 -16.55
C PHE A 156 -14.24 25.05 -16.22
N ASP A 157 -14.55 25.27 -14.95
CA ASP A 157 -15.77 25.93 -14.49
C ASP A 157 -15.46 27.08 -13.51
N ASP A 158 -16.46 27.91 -13.22
CA ASP A 158 -16.32 29.08 -12.35
C ASP A 158 -15.85 28.71 -10.93
N LYS A 159 -16.05 27.46 -10.50
CA LYS A 159 -15.59 27.00 -9.17
C LYS A 159 -14.08 26.82 -9.15
N ILE A 160 -13.47 26.40 -10.26
CA ILE A 160 -12.01 26.27 -10.34
C ILE A 160 -11.33 27.62 -10.09
N PHE A 161 -11.87 28.73 -10.60
CA PHE A 161 -11.34 30.07 -10.32
C PHE A 161 -11.36 30.39 -8.82
N GLN A 162 -12.45 30.08 -8.12
CA GLN A 162 -12.52 30.30 -6.65
C GLN A 162 -11.46 29.47 -5.90
N TYR A 163 -11.17 28.26 -6.36
CA TYR A 163 -10.11 27.44 -5.76
C TYR A 163 -8.73 27.99 -6.05
N VAL A 164 -8.46 28.40 -7.29
CA VAL A 164 -7.21 29.06 -7.69
C VAL A 164 -6.98 30.33 -6.86
N ASP A 165 -8.01 31.18 -6.70
CA ASP A 165 -7.92 32.38 -5.87
C ASP A 165 -7.57 32.05 -4.42
N THR A 166 -8.19 31.01 -3.87
CA THR A 166 -7.88 30.54 -2.51
C THR A 166 -6.44 30.05 -2.39
N ILE A 167 -5.94 29.30 -3.38
CA ILE A 167 -4.55 28.81 -3.44
C ILE A 167 -3.58 29.99 -3.51
N ASN A 168 -3.86 30.97 -4.38
CA ASN A 168 -3.00 32.13 -4.59
C ASN A 168 -2.96 33.05 -3.35
N ASN A 169 -4.11 33.27 -2.72
CA ASN A 169 -4.21 34.07 -1.49
C ASN A 169 -3.45 33.42 -0.33
N ASN A 170 -3.53 32.10 -0.19
CA ASN A 170 -2.85 31.38 0.89
C ASN A 170 -1.41 30.99 0.53
N LYS A 171 -1.01 31.04 -0.75
CA LYS A 171 0.23 30.48 -1.29
C LYS A 171 0.42 28.99 -0.96
N GLU A 172 -0.68 28.25 -0.95
CA GLU A 172 -0.75 26.87 -0.47
C GLU A 172 -1.62 26.00 -1.38
N ILE A 173 -1.11 24.82 -1.75
CA ILE A 173 -1.84 23.84 -2.54
C ILE A 173 -2.24 22.67 -1.64
N CYS A 174 -3.54 22.38 -1.60
CA CYS A 174 -4.08 21.17 -0.97
C CYS A 174 -3.54 19.93 -1.69
N TYR A 175 -2.83 19.05 -0.99
CA TYR A 175 -2.19 17.87 -1.58
C TYR A 175 -3.21 16.95 -2.28
N GLU A 176 -4.40 16.82 -1.68
CA GLU A 176 -5.51 16.02 -2.19
C GLU A 176 -6.08 16.57 -3.52
N TYR A 177 -5.85 17.85 -3.83
CA TYR A 177 -6.32 18.48 -5.08
C TYR A 177 -5.26 18.55 -6.18
N VAL A 178 -4.02 18.15 -5.90
CA VAL A 178 -2.92 18.20 -6.88
C VAL A 178 -3.26 17.39 -8.13
N ILE A 179 -3.80 16.18 -7.96
CA ILE A 179 -4.22 15.34 -9.08
C ILE A 179 -5.36 16.01 -9.87
N TYR A 180 -6.31 16.60 -9.16
CA TYR A 180 -7.44 17.29 -9.80
C TYR A 180 -6.97 18.45 -10.68
N PHE A 181 -6.13 19.35 -10.19
CA PHE A 181 -5.63 20.47 -11.01
C PHE A 181 -4.77 20.01 -12.18
N ALA A 182 -4.01 18.92 -12.01
CA ALA A 182 -3.27 18.33 -13.12
C ALA A 182 -4.22 17.81 -14.22
N ILE A 183 -5.32 17.14 -13.86
CA ILE A 183 -6.36 16.70 -14.82
C ILE A 183 -6.97 17.90 -15.55
N VAL A 184 -7.32 18.95 -14.81
CA VAL A 184 -7.88 20.20 -15.37
C VAL A 184 -6.92 20.78 -16.40
N LEU A 185 -5.63 20.90 -16.06
CA LEU A 185 -4.60 21.37 -16.98
C LEU A 185 -4.52 20.53 -18.26
N LEU A 186 -4.42 19.21 -18.09
CA LEU A 186 -4.26 18.27 -19.19
C LEU A 186 -5.42 18.32 -20.18
N ASN A 187 -6.65 18.38 -19.69
CA ASN A 187 -7.85 18.26 -20.52
C ASN A 187 -8.32 19.58 -21.13
N ASN A 188 -7.99 20.74 -20.55
CA ASN A 188 -8.51 22.03 -21.00
C ASN A 188 -7.51 22.83 -21.84
N PHE A 189 -6.22 22.50 -21.82
CA PHE A 189 -5.17 23.26 -22.52
C PHE A 189 -4.36 22.42 -23.52
N ASN A 190 -4.89 21.28 -23.97
CA ASN A 190 -4.23 20.35 -24.91
C ASN A 190 -2.83 19.87 -24.47
N ILE A 191 -2.53 19.95 -23.17
CA ILE A 191 -1.25 19.50 -22.60
C ILE A 191 -1.17 17.97 -22.61
N ASN A 192 -2.32 17.29 -22.54
CA ASN A 192 -2.45 15.84 -22.63
C ASN A 192 -1.69 15.23 -23.83
N GLU A 193 -1.76 15.85 -25.02
CA GLU A 193 -1.13 15.36 -26.24
C GLU A 193 0.39 15.25 -26.11
N ILE A 194 1.03 16.08 -25.30
CA ILE A 194 2.47 16.00 -25.01
C ILE A 194 2.79 14.66 -24.33
N TYR A 195 2.00 14.30 -23.31
CA TYR A 195 2.22 13.09 -22.52
C TYR A 195 1.85 11.82 -23.30
N LYS A 196 0.72 11.83 -24.02
CA LYS A 196 0.33 10.73 -24.91
C LYS A 196 1.40 10.46 -25.96
N ASN A 197 1.95 11.51 -26.57
CA ASN A 197 3.01 11.37 -27.55
C ASN A 197 4.36 10.99 -26.92
N LEU A 198 4.65 11.38 -25.68
CA LEU A 198 5.94 11.06 -25.07
C LEU A 198 6.06 9.58 -24.70
N TYR A 199 5.00 8.96 -24.19
CA TYR A 199 5.07 7.66 -23.52
C TYR A 199 4.58 6.47 -24.35
N SER A 200 5.43 5.81 -25.11
CA SER A 200 5.00 4.63 -25.88
C SER A 200 4.54 3.43 -25.03
N TYR A 201 5.06 3.31 -23.80
CA TYR A 201 4.68 2.27 -22.85
C TYR A 201 4.30 2.90 -21.52
N ILE A 202 3.22 2.43 -20.91
CA ILE A 202 2.77 2.86 -19.58
C ILE A 202 2.53 1.63 -18.71
N PHE A 203 3.19 1.57 -17.57
CA PHE A 203 3.03 0.52 -16.57
C PHE A 203 2.38 1.11 -15.33
N VAL A 204 1.41 0.41 -14.77
CA VAL A 204 0.71 0.84 -13.56
C VAL A 204 0.75 -0.29 -12.54
N ASP A 205 1.48 -0.07 -11.46
CA ASP A 205 1.63 -1.02 -10.35
C ASP A 205 0.62 -0.73 -9.23
N GLU A 206 0.26 -1.79 -8.49
CA GLU A 206 -0.78 -1.77 -7.45
C GLU A 206 -2.13 -1.24 -7.97
N CYS A 207 -2.52 -1.66 -9.18
CA CYS A 207 -3.69 -1.09 -9.84
C CYS A 207 -4.98 -1.26 -9.03
N GLN A 208 -5.08 -2.26 -8.15
CA GLN A 208 -6.26 -2.48 -7.32
C GLN A 208 -6.60 -1.32 -6.37
N ASP A 209 -5.61 -0.50 -5.99
CA ASP A 209 -5.79 0.60 -5.04
C ASP A 209 -5.94 1.96 -5.76
N ILE A 210 -6.12 1.96 -7.08
CA ILE A 210 -6.41 3.15 -7.86
C ILE A 210 -7.79 3.69 -7.48
N ASN A 211 -7.86 5.00 -7.26
CA ASN A 211 -9.12 5.72 -7.09
C ASN A 211 -9.55 6.34 -8.43
N LEU A 212 -10.73 6.95 -8.41
CA LEU A 212 -11.29 7.58 -9.61
C LEU A 212 -10.39 8.66 -10.22
N LEU A 213 -9.77 9.51 -9.39
CA LEU A 213 -8.89 10.58 -9.89
C LEU A 213 -7.61 10.02 -10.54
N HIS A 214 -7.04 8.95 -9.99
CA HIS A 214 -5.91 8.23 -10.60
C HIS A 214 -6.29 7.68 -11.98
N LEU A 215 -7.47 7.05 -12.09
CA LEU A 215 -7.97 6.49 -13.35
C LEU A 215 -8.17 7.59 -14.42
N ILE A 216 -8.75 8.72 -14.01
CA ILE A 216 -9.00 9.86 -14.90
C ILE A 216 -7.67 10.51 -15.32
N LEU A 217 -6.75 10.74 -14.39
CA LEU A 217 -5.41 11.25 -14.72
C LEU A 217 -4.70 10.34 -15.72
N LEU A 218 -4.77 9.02 -15.53
CA LEU A 218 -4.21 8.05 -16.46
C LEU A 218 -4.85 8.17 -17.85
N ARG A 219 -6.18 8.23 -17.95
CA ARG A 219 -6.87 8.40 -19.25
C ARG A 219 -6.61 9.78 -19.88
N SER A 220 -6.32 10.81 -19.09
CA SER A 220 -5.91 12.11 -19.59
C SER A 220 -4.54 12.08 -20.27
N ILE A 221 -3.62 11.20 -19.85
CA ILE A 221 -2.26 11.13 -20.41
C ILE A 221 -2.01 9.94 -21.34
N ALA A 222 -3.00 9.05 -21.49
CA ALA A 222 -2.86 7.80 -22.21
C ALA A 222 -4.05 7.55 -23.14
N ASP A 223 -3.76 7.02 -24.32
CA ASP A 223 -4.72 6.55 -25.30
C ASP A 223 -4.26 5.21 -25.92
N ASN A 224 -5.23 4.39 -26.30
CA ASN A 224 -5.01 3.04 -26.82
C ASN A 224 -4.39 3.05 -28.23
N GLU A 225 -4.42 4.19 -28.93
CA GLU A 225 -3.79 4.36 -30.24
C GLU A 225 -2.27 4.56 -30.14
N TYR A 226 -1.81 5.31 -29.14
CA TYR A 226 -0.40 5.74 -29.02
C TYR A 226 0.39 4.96 -27.98
N ASN A 227 -0.29 4.42 -26.97
CA ASN A 227 0.32 3.92 -25.75
C ASN A 227 0.00 2.44 -25.58
N LYS A 228 1.01 1.63 -25.23
CA LYS A 228 0.83 0.25 -24.77
C LYS A 228 0.78 0.25 -23.25
N ILE A 229 -0.37 -0.14 -22.69
CA ILE A 229 -0.64 0.00 -21.26
C ILE A 229 -0.67 -1.37 -20.58
N PHE A 230 0.04 -1.48 -19.45
CA PHE A 230 0.19 -2.70 -18.66
C PHE A 230 -0.19 -2.41 -17.22
N PHE A 231 -1.17 -3.17 -16.71
CA PHE A 231 -1.61 -3.07 -15.32
C PHE A 231 -1.12 -4.28 -14.54
N LEU A 232 -0.63 -4.05 -13.33
CA LEU A 232 -0.22 -5.09 -12.40
C LEU A 232 -0.87 -4.86 -11.05
N GLY A 233 -1.53 -5.89 -10.51
CA GLY A 233 -2.21 -5.77 -9.22
C GLY A 233 -2.82 -7.08 -8.74
N ASP A 234 -3.49 -7.00 -7.59
CA ASP A 234 -4.22 -8.11 -6.98
C ASP A 234 -5.41 -7.55 -6.20
N THR A 235 -6.62 -7.72 -6.71
CA THR A 235 -7.86 -7.21 -6.10
C THR A 235 -8.07 -7.70 -4.66
N PHE A 236 -7.58 -8.89 -4.32
CA PHE A 236 -7.58 -9.41 -2.94
C PHE A 236 -6.70 -8.62 -1.96
N GLN A 237 -5.82 -7.75 -2.46
CA GLN A 237 -5.01 -6.85 -1.63
C GLN A 237 -5.59 -5.43 -1.55
N SER A 238 -6.81 -5.20 -2.04
CA SER A 238 -7.46 -3.88 -2.07
C SER A 238 -8.00 -3.39 -0.71
N ILE A 239 -7.11 -3.18 0.26
CA ILE A 239 -7.48 -2.70 1.61
C ILE A 239 -7.51 -1.17 1.75
N MET A 240 -7.40 -0.42 0.64
CA MET A 240 -7.39 1.04 0.64
C MET A 240 -8.78 1.65 0.34
N LYS A 241 -9.88 0.90 0.53
CA LYS A 241 -11.26 1.41 0.31
C LYS A 241 -11.54 2.68 1.14
N PHE A 242 -10.95 2.83 2.32
CA PHE A 242 -11.04 4.05 3.16
C PHE A 242 -10.42 5.30 2.52
N ALA A 243 -9.58 5.13 1.50
CA ALA A 243 -8.94 6.19 0.71
C ALA A 243 -9.56 6.27 -0.70
N ASP A 244 -10.83 5.90 -0.83
CA ASP A 244 -11.63 5.94 -2.06
C ASP A 244 -11.09 5.08 -3.22
N ALA A 245 -10.34 4.00 -2.91
CA ALA A 245 -9.95 3.02 -3.91
C ALA A 245 -11.19 2.37 -4.55
N LEU A 246 -11.16 2.16 -5.87
CA LEU A 246 -12.25 1.56 -6.64
C LEU A 246 -12.47 0.08 -6.32
N GLY A 247 -11.45 -0.58 -5.75
CA GLY A 247 -11.50 -1.98 -5.33
C GLY A 247 -11.87 -2.90 -6.48
N GLU A 248 -12.91 -3.71 -6.31
CA GLU A 248 -13.27 -4.79 -7.25
C GLU A 248 -13.75 -4.28 -8.61
N GLN A 249 -14.25 -3.05 -8.66
CA GLN A 249 -14.69 -2.42 -9.91
C GLN A 249 -13.52 -2.14 -10.85
N ILE A 250 -12.29 -2.11 -10.34
CA ILE A 250 -11.12 -1.69 -11.11
C ILE A 250 -10.88 -2.56 -12.33
N GLU A 251 -10.99 -3.89 -12.21
CA GLU A 251 -10.70 -4.78 -13.34
C GLU A 251 -11.67 -4.56 -14.50
N TYR A 252 -12.95 -4.35 -14.18
CA TYR A 252 -13.97 -4.01 -15.16
C TYR A 252 -13.66 -2.67 -15.82
N LEU A 253 -13.40 -1.62 -15.04
CA LEU A 253 -13.09 -0.28 -15.56
C LEU A 253 -11.83 -0.28 -16.43
N LEU A 254 -10.79 -1.03 -16.04
CA LEU A 254 -9.57 -1.12 -16.82
C LEU A 254 -9.82 -1.77 -18.20
N LYS A 255 -10.61 -2.86 -18.24
CA LYS A 255 -10.99 -3.52 -19.50
C LYS A 255 -11.80 -2.60 -20.42
N GLN A 256 -12.74 -1.83 -19.85
CA GLN A 256 -13.59 -0.91 -20.61
C GLN A 256 -12.81 0.26 -21.23
N HIS A 257 -11.76 0.76 -20.55
CA HIS A 257 -11.11 2.01 -20.95
C HIS A 257 -9.72 1.87 -21.59
N PHE A 258 -9.06 0.72 -21.45
CA PHE A 258 -7.67 0.56 -21.88
C PHE A 258 -7.43 -0.59 -22.86
N ASN A 259 -8.45 -1.03 -23.61
CA ASN A 259 -8.35 -2.10 -24.63
C ASN A 259 -7.48 -3.27 -24.16
N ILE A 260 -7.77 -3.78 -22.96
CA ILE A 260 -7.01 -4.88 -22.37
C ILE A 260 -7.31 -6.14 -23.18
N THR A 261 -6.28 -6.68 -23.84
CA THR A 261 -6.41 -7.83 -24.75
C THR A 261 -6.02 -9.14 -24.09
N LYS A 262 -5.21 -9.08 -23.01
CA LYS A 262 -4.71 -10.26 -22.31
C LYS A 262 -4.85 -10.11 -20.79
N ILE A 263 -5.35 -11.15 -20.14
CA ILE A 263 -5.31 -11.29 -18.68
C ILE A 263 -4.25 -12.35 -18.36
N ILE A 264 -3.32 -12.02 -17.47
CA ILE A 264 -2.23 -12.93 -17.07
C ILE A 264 -2.35 -13.17 -15.57
N GLU A 265 -2.61 -14.42 -15.17
CA GLU A 265 -2.65 -14.80 -13.75
C GLU A 265 -1.37 -15.55 -13.38
N LEU A 266 -0.54 -14.98 -12.51
CA LEU A 266 0.69 -15.63 -12.07
C LEU A 266 0.38 -16.83 -11.17
N GLN A 267 1.10 -17.95 -11.35
CA GLN A 267 0.80 -19.22 -10.68
C GLN A 267 1.81 -19.62 -9.58
N LYS A 268 3.06 -19.16 -9.67
CA LYS A 268 4.14 -19.55 -8.74
C LYS A 268 4.42 -18.49 -7.68
N ASN A 269 4.40 -18.90 -6.40
CA ASN A 269 4.88 -18.09 -5.28
C ASN A 269 6.38 -18.34 -5.06
N TYR A 270 7.22 -17.34 -5.32
CA TYR A 270 8.68 -17.43 -5.13
C TYR A 270 9.11 -17.14 -3.70
N ARG A 271 8.30 -16.41 -2.94
CA ARG A 271 8.63 -16.04 -1.55
C ARG A 271 8.57 -17.25 -0.61
N LEU A 272 7.67 -18.18 -0.89
CA LEU A 272 7.39 -19.36 -0.08
C LEU A 272 7.86 -20.66 -0.74
N GLU A 273 8.89 -20.60 -1.60
CA GLU A 273 9.52 -21.80 -2.14
C GLU A 273 10.07 -22.67 -0.98
N GLY A 274 9.68 -23.95 -0.95
CA GLY A 274 9.94 -24.87 0.16
C GLY A 274 8.99 -24.74 1.37
N ARG A 275 7.90 -23.96 1.27
CA ARG A 275 6.89 -23.77 2.33
C ARG A 275 5.48 -23.88 1.77
N GLU A 276 5.22 -25.04 1.17
CA GLU A 276 4.01 -25.33 0.41
C GLU A 276 2.75 -25.22 1.28
N ASN A 277 2.80 -25.66 2.54
CA ASN A 277 1.69 -25.54 3.49
C ASN A 277 1.19 -24.09 3.67
N ILE A 278 2.10 -23.12 3.86
CA ILE A 278 1.74 -21.69 3.97
C ILE A 278 1.26 -21.16 2.62
N SER A 279 1.92 -21.56 1.52
CA SER A 279 1.51 -21.11 0.18
C SER A 279 0.12 -21.65 -0.21
N ASN A 280 -0.20 -22.89 0.15
CA ASN A 280 -1.49 -23.52 -0.08
C ASN A 280 -2.57 -22.84 0.78
N PHE A 281 -2.27 -22.58 2.05
CA PHE A 281 -3.16 -21.81 2.92
C PHE A 281 -3.50 -20.44 2.32
N GLN A 282 -2.51 -19.68 1.86
CA GLN A 282 -2.73 -18.38 1.19
C GLN A 282 -3.61 -18.51 -0.07
N LYS A 283 -3.36 -19.53 -0.90
CA LYS A 283 -4.17 -19.81 -2.10
C LYS A 283 -5.62 -20.15 -1.74
N ASN A 284 -5.83 -20.91 -0.67
CA ASN A 284 -7.17 -21.34 -0.25
C ASN A 284 -7.97 -20.18 0.33
N ILE A 285 -7.34 -19.29 1.12
CA ILE A 285 -7.97 -18.02 1.55
C ILE A 285 -8.36 -17.16 0.34
N ARG A 286 -7.46 -17.02 -0.65
CA ARG A 286 -7.74 -16.22 -1.87
C ARG A 286 -8.88 -16.79 -2.71
N ASN A 287 -9.07 -18.10 -2.72
CA ASN A 287 -10.12 -18.76 -3.51
C ASN A 287 -11.46 -18.90 -2.77
N TYR A 288 -11.60 -18.35 -1.56
CA TYR A 288 -12.79 -18.52 -0.74
C TYR A 288 -14.08 -18.12 -1.48
N ASP A 289 -14.10 -16.96 -2.13
CA ASP A 289 -15.31 -16.49 -2.85
C ASP A 289 -15.67 -17.38 -4.05
N LYS A 290 -14.69 -18.09 -4.63
CA LYS A 290 -14.91 -19.00 -5.77
C LYS A 290 -15.38 -20.39 -5.34
N LYS A 291 -14.98 -20.86 -4.15
CA LYS A 291 -15.21 -22.24 -3.70
C LYS A 291 -16.24 -22.36 -2.57
N LEU A 292 -16.55 -21.28 -1.86
CA LEU A 292 -17.39 -21.25 -0.64
C LEU A 292 -16.96 -22.27 0.44
N GLN A 293 -15.76 -22.85 0.29
CA GLN A 293 -15.13 -23.85 1.13
C GLN A 293 -13.61 -23.63 1.05
N ILE A 294 -12.94 -23.63 2.19
CA ILE A 294 -11.48 -23.54 2.31
C ILE A 294 -11.00 -24.95 2.62
N GLU A 295 -10.17 -25.53 1.75
CA GLU A 295 -9.40 -26.72 2.11
C GLU A 295 -8.22 -26.24 2.97
N LEU A 296 -8.02 -26.79 4.17
CA LEU A 296 -6.75 -26.59 4.87
C LEU A 296 -5.78 -27.67 4.41
N ASP A 297 -4.55 -27.26 4.21
CA ASP A 297 -3.44 -28.20 4.22
C ASP A 297 -3.38 -28.82 5.62
N GLU A 298 -3.34 -30.15 5.74
CA GLU A 298 -3.34 -30.85 7.03
C GLU A 298 -2.18 -30.37 7.93
N ASP A 299 -1.13 -29.85 7.29
CA ASP A 299 0.10 -29.38 7.92
C ASP A 299 0.04 -27.91 8.40
N PHE A 300 -1.01 -27.14 8.09
CA PHE A 300 -1.14 -25.75 8.56
C PHE A 300 -2.17 -25.62 9.69
N GLN A 301 -1.68 -25.41 10.92
CA GLN A 301 -2.52 -25.34 12.12
C GLN A 301 -2.69 -23.93 12.66
N ILE A 302 -3.95 -23.53 12.84
CA ILE A 302 -4.31 -22.34 13.61
C ILE A 302 -4.51 -22.75 15.06
N LYS A 303 -3.85 -22.06 16.00
CA LYS A 303 -3.89 -22.42 17.42
C LYS A 303 -4.98 -21.67 18.16
N SER A 304 -5.74 -22.39 18.97
CA SER A 304 -6.80 -21.82 19.82
C SER A 304 -6.52 -22.06 21.29
N PHE A 305 -6.73 -21.03 22.11
CA PHE A 305 -6.45 -21.02 23.54
C PHE A 305 -7.71 -20.74 24.35
N ASN A 306 -7.77 -21.17 25.61
CA ASN A 306 -8.94 -20.89 26.44
C ASN A 306 -8.96 -19.43 26.93
N TYR A 307 -7.77 -18.86 27.17
CA TYR A 307 -7.58 -17.53 27.73
C TYR A 307 -6.58 -16.69 26.91
N PHE A 308 -6.66 -15.37 27.04
CA PHE A 308 -5.75 -14.45 26.32
C PHE A 308 -4.30 -14.56 26.82
N GLU A 309 -4.13 -14.85 28.11
CA GLU A 309 -2.84 -15.04 28.76
C GLU A 309 -2.10 -16.27 28.20
N GLU A 310 -2.84 -17.35 27.91
CA GLU A 310 -2.30 -18.55 27.26
C GLU A 310 -1.84 -18.24 25.83
N GLU A 311 -2.64 -17.47 25.08
CA GLU A 311 -2.30 -17.03 23.73
C GLU A 311 -1.02 -16.17 23.71
N ILE A 312 -0.92 -15.19 24.62
CA ILE A 312 0.28 -14.34 24.75
C ILE A 312 1.49 -15.15 25.21
N SER A 313 1.32 -16.08 26.15
CA SER A 313 2.40 -16.99 26.57
C SER A 313 2.94 -17.80 25.40
N PHE A 314 2.04 -18.34 24.55
CA PHE A 314 2.44 -19.03 23.34
C PHE A 314 3.23 -18.12 22.38
N ILE A 315 2.73 -16.91 22.12
CA ILE A 315 3.39 -15.93 21.23
C ILE A 315 4.80 -15.62 21.75
N ASN A 316 4.94 -15.29 23.04
CA ASN A 316 6.22 -15.01 23.68
C ASN A 316 7.20 -16.19 23.55
N ASN A 317 6.73 -17.41 23.83
CA ASN A 317 7.56 -18.61 23.71
C ASN A 317 8.05 -18.84 22.27
N GLN A 318 7.20 -18.60 21.26
CA GLN A 318 7.61 -18.70 19.86
C GLN A 318 8.60 -17.60 19.46
N ILE A 319 8.37 -16.35 19.89
CA ILE A 319 9.31 -15.25 19.65
C ILE A 319 10.69 -15.59 20.22
N ASN A 320 10.74 -16.04 21.48
CA ASN A 320 11.99 -16.39 22.14
C ASN A 320 12.69 -17.53 21.42
N LYS A 321 11.95 -18.57 21.01
CA LYS A 321 12.50 -19.67 20.21
C LYS A 321 13.11 -19.16 18.90
N ILE A 322 12.37 -18.39 18.11
CA ILE A 322 12.80 -17.85 16.82
C ILE A 322 14.07 -16.99 16.98
N ILE A 323 14.09 -16.11 17.97
CA ILE A 323 15.23 -15.21 18.21
C ILE A 323 16.45 -15.97 18.76
N SER A 324 16.24 -17.03 19.54
CA SER A 324 17.33 -17.89 20.01
C SER A 324 17.98 -18.68 18.88
N GLU A 325 17.20 -19.14 17.90
CA GLU A 325 17.69 -19.85 16.71
C GLU A 325 18.33 -18.88 15.70
N ASN A 326 17.76 -17.68 15.56
CA ASN A 326 18.27 -16.64 14.67
C ASN A 326 18.09 -15.24 15.25
N LYS A 327 19.17 -14.71 15.85
CA LYS A 327 19.21 -13.36 16.44
C LYS A 327 18.88 -12.22 15.46
N LYS A 328 18.98 -12.45 14.15
CA LYS A 328 18.68 -11.45 13.11
C LYS A 328 17.25 -11.58 12.55
N ALA A 329 16.47 -12.55 13.02
CA ALA A 329 15.11 -12.76 12.52
C ALA A 329 14.26 -11.51 12.73
N LYS A 330 13.52 -11.15 11.68
CA LYS A 330 12.56 -10.05 11.69
C LYS A 330 11.16 -10.61 11.85
N ILE A 331 10.48 -10.17 12.90
CA ILE A 331 9.14 -10.62 13.30
C ILE A 331 8.18 -9.44 13.16
N ALA A 332 6.98 -9.69 12.63
CA ALA A 332 5.85 -8.79 12.73
C ALA A 332 4.73 -9.40 13.56
N ILE A 333 4.12 -8.60 14.43
CA ILE A 333 2.87 -8.92 15.11
C ILE A 333 1.82 -7.97 14.57
N LEU A 334 0.88 -8.51 13.81
CA LEU A 334 -0.07 -7.75 13.01
C LEU A 334 -1.46 -7.75 13.65
N PHE A 335 -1.95 -6.55 13.93
CA PHE A 335 -3.24 -6.31 14.56
C PHE A 335 -4.26 -5.74 13.56
N SER A 336 -5.54 -5.98 13.79
CA SER A 336 -6.60 -5.36 13.00
C SER A 336 -6.62 -3.83 13.21
N ASN A 337 -7.18 -3.08 12.26
CA ASN A 337 -7.25 -1.62 12.38
C ASN A 337 -8.20 -1.13 13.49
N GLN A 338 -9.10 -2.00 13.95
CA GLN A 338 -10.07 -1.74 15.01
C GLN A 338 -9.68 -2.44 16.31
N PHE A 339 -8.40 -2.75 16.48
CA PHE A 339 -7.90 -3.40 17.67
C PHE A 339 -7.97 -2.44 18.87
N TYR A 340 -9.13 -2.45 19.54
CA TYR A 340 -9.34 -1.84 20.85
C TYR A 340 -9.24 -2.94 21.89
N PHE A 341 -8.06 -3.08 22.51
CA PHE A 341 -8.04 -3.63 23.85
C PHE A 341 -8.43 -2.50 24.80
N ASN A 342 -9.57 -2.65 25.47
CA ASN A 342 -9.89 -1.81 26.62
C ASN A 342 -8.99 -2.15 27.82
N ASP A 343 -8.29 -3.30 27.78
CA ASP A 343 -7.35 -3.75 28.80
C ASP A 343 -5.91 -3.68 28.27
N ASP A 344 -5.22 -2.57 28.53
CA ASP A 344 -3.78 -2.42 28.30
C ASP A 344 -2.96 -3.54 28.98
N LYS A 345 -3.52 -4.18 30.02
CA LYS A 345 -2.88 -5.25 30.79
C LYS A 345 -2.43 -6.44 29.94
N ILE A 346 -3.23 -6.89 28.98
CA ILE A 346 -2.90 -8.10 28.20
C ILE A 346 -1.77 -7.82 27.21
N LEU A 347 -1.77 -6.66 26.55
CA LEU A 347 -0.64 -6.25 25.72
C LEU A 347 0.62 -5.97 26.55
N ASN A 348 0.48 -5.44 27.77
CA ASN A 348 1.61 -5.22 28.66
C ASN A 348 2.34 -6.54 28.97
N LEU A 349 1.65 -7.68 29.08
CA LEU A 349 2.31 -8.99 29.25
C LEU A 349 3.22 -9.36 28.06
N LEU A 350 2.83 -9.00 26.83
CA LEU A 350 3.69 -9.17 25.65
C LEU A 350 4.92 -8.27 25.76
N PHE A 351 4.75 -7.00 26.10
CA PHE A 351 5.86 -6.04 26.22
C PHE A 351 6.82 -6.37 27.38
N GLU A 352 6.30 -6.75 28.53
CA GLU A 352 7.10 -7.16 29.71
C GLU A 352 8.02 -8.33 29.36
N ASN A 353 7.54 -9.30 28.58
CA ASN A 353 8.39 -10.41 28.13
C ASN A 353 9.48 -9.94 27.17
N LEU A 354 9.16 -9.11 26.18
CA LEU A 354 10.15 -8.57 25.24
C LEU A 354 11.24 -7.77 25.97
N ILE A 355 10.86 -6.97 26.97
CA ILE A 355 11.81 -6.23 27.82
C ILE A 355 12.67 -7.20 28.64
N LYS A 356 12.04 -8.18 29.31
CA LYS A 356 12.75 -9.16 30.16
C LYS A 356 13.80 -9.95 29.39
N GLU A 357 13.49 -10.33 28.15
CA GLU A 357 14.37 -11.12 27.28
C GLU A 357 15.33 -10.23 26.45
N ASN A 358 15.36 -8.92 26.68
CA ASN A 358 16.15 -7.93 25.92
C ASN A 358 15.94 -8.01 24.41
N ILE A 359 14.70 -8.24 23.97
CA ILE A 359 14.33 -8.30 22.55
C ILE A 359 13.95 -6.90 22.08
N GLU A 360 14.69 -6.37 21.12
CA GLU A 360 14.37 -5.07 20.54
C GLU A 360 13.06 -5.11 19.76
N TYR A 361 12.14 -4.22 20.13
CA TYR A 361 10.86 -4.09 19.45
C TYR A 361 10.51 -2.63 19.16
N ILE A 362 9.53 -2.42 18.28
CA ILE A 362 8.86 -1.13 18.08
C ILE A 362 7.34 -1.32 18.14
N ASN A 363 6.64 -0.47 18.89
CA ASN A 363 5.19 -0.53 19.02
C ASN A 363 4.51 0.67 18.35
N ILE A 364 3.87 0.45 17.21
CA ILE A 364 3.21 1.50 16.44
C ILE A 364 1.72 1.63 16.80
N LEU A 365 1.13 0.69 17.53
CA LEU A 365 -0.31 0.69 17.83
C LEU A 365 -0.74 1.89 18.68
N LYS A 366 0.03 2.20 19.73
CA LYS A 366 -0.27 3.29 20.70
C LYS A 366 -0.09 4.68 20.12
N THR A 367 0.59 4.75 18.98
CA THR A 367 1.38 5.92 18.65
C THR A 367 0.64 6.90 17.74
N GLU A 368 -0.46 6.56 17.08
CA GLU A 368 -1.02 7.46 16.04
C GLU A 368 -1.56 8.81 16.57
N LYS A 369 -2.20 8.84 17.75
CA LYS A 369 -2.62 10.10 18.40
C LYS A 369 -1.47 10.81 19.10
N GLU A 370 -0.63 10.07 19.83
CA GLU A 370 0.50 10.61 20.60
C GLU A 370 1.64 11.10 19.69
N LEU A 371 1.93 10.39 18.61
CA LEU A 371 2.95 10.73 17.61
C LEU A 371 2.62 11.98 16.86
N ASN A 372 1.35 12.29 16.60
CA ASN A 372 1.03 13.49 15.85
C ASN A 372 1.57 14.75 16.54
N THR A 373 1.53 14.78 17.87
CA THR A 373 2.15 15.84 18.68
C THR A 373 3.66 15.71 18.70
N ILE A 374 4.18 14.50 18.94
CA ILE A 374 5.62 14.25 19.02
C ILE A 374 6.32 14.58 17.69
N MET A 375 5.84 14.07 16.56
CA MET A 375 6.34 14.34 15.22
C MET A 375 6.33 15.82 14.89
N LYS A 376 5.30 16.58 15.32
CA LYS A 376 5.28 18.04 15.13
C LYS A 376 6.41 18.71 15.91
N ASN A 377 6.69 18.24 17.12
CA ASN A 377 7.80 18.77 17.91
C ASN A 377 9.16 18.37 17.33
N VAL A 378 9.32 17.11 16.89
CA VAL A 378 10.52 16.63 16.20
C VAL A 378 10.74 17.38 14.88
N PHE A 379 9.67 17.68 14.13
CA PHE A 379 9.71 18.54 12.95
C PHE A 379 10.27 19.93 13.29
N ASN A 380 9.73 20.59 14.32
CA ASN A 380 10.22 21.89 14.77
C ASN A 380 11.69 21.83 15.23
N ILE A 381 12.12 20.75 15.86
CA ILE A 381 13.53 20.55 16.22
C ILE A 381 14.37 20.42 14.95
N ALA A 382 13.96 19.56 14.02
CA ALA A 382 14.68 19.27 12.78
C ALA A 382 14.88 20.52 11.91
N THR A 383 13.86 21.36 11.75
CA THR A 383 13.93 22.60 10.96
C THR A 383 14.87 23.65 11.58
N ASN A 384 15.09 23.57 12.89
CA ASN A 384 16.00 24.46 13.63
C ASN A 384 17.43 23.91 13.75
N ILE A 385 17.77 22.80 13.08
CA ILE A 385 19.14 22.27 13.03
C ILE A 385 19.89 22.90 11.85
N LYS A 386 20.97 23.65 12.16
CA LYS A 386 21.80 24.33 11.15
C LYS A 386 22.38 23.38 10.10
N ILE A 387 22.83 22.19 10.51
CA ILE A 387 23.31 21.12 9.63
C ILE A 387 22.51 19.87 9.98
N LEU A 388 21.39 19.66 9.28
CA LEU A 388 20.53 18.52 9.52
C LEU A 388 21.23 17.24 9.04
N ASN A 389 21.41 16.31 9.97
CA ASN A 389 21.81 14.94 9.70
C ASN A 389 21.29 14.06 10.84
N TYR A 390 21.33 12.74 10.62
CA TYR A 390 20.83 11.76 11.57
C TYR A 390 21.40 11.93 12.99
N ASN A 391 22.72 12.06 13.13
CA ASN A 391 23.37 12.15 14.44
C ASN A 391 22.96 13.43 15.19
N ASN A 392 22.91 14.56 14.49
CA ASN A 392 22.51 15.84 15.06
C ASN A 392 21.04 15.85 15.48
N LEU A 393 20.17 15.24 14.67
CA LEU A 393 18.76 15.12 14.99
C LEU A 393 18.57 14.22 16.21
N LEU A 394 19.16 13.02 16.21
CA LEU A 394 19.10 12.10 17.34
C LEU A 394 19.57 12.75 18.64
N LYS A 395 20.73 13.42 18.62
CA LYS A 395 21.29 14.09 19.81
C LYS A 395 20.34 15.14 20.39
N LYS A 396 19.58 15.86 19.54
CA LYS A 396 18.62 16.87 20.00
C LYS A 396 17.32 16.28 20.54
N ILE A 397 16.91 15.11 20.07
CA ILE A 397 15.62 14.50 20.47
C ILE A 397 15.76 13.49 21.61
N GLN A 398 16.96 12.97 21.86
CA GLN A 398 17.24 11.87 22.80
C GLN A 398 16.74 12.14 24.24
N ASN A 399 16.65 13.40 24.65
CA ASN A 399 16.18 13.78 25.99
C ASN A 399 14.66 14.05 26.07
N TYR A 400 13.95 14.07 24.94
CA TYR A 400 12.58 14.58 24.86
C TYR A 400 11.54 13.54 24.46
N TYR A 401 11.96 12.42 23.86
CA TYR A 401 11.01 11.47 23.28
C TYR A 401 11.39 10.01 23.52
N ASP A 402 10.38 9.15 23.40
CA ASP A 402 10.48 7.71 23.59
C ASP A 402 11.41 7.03 22.56
N ASN A 403 11.92 5.85 22.93
CA ASN A 403 12.82 5.00 22.16
C ASN A 403 12.25 4.69 20.75
N ASP A 404 10.93 4.58 20.63
CA ASP A 404 10.26 4.26 19.36
C ASP A 404 10.42 5.34 18.29
N ILE A 405 10.47 6.63 18.65
CA ILE A 405 10.73 7.71 17.69
C ILE A 405 12.15 7.62 17.14
N SER A 406 13.12 7.42 18.03
CA SER A 406 14.53 7.29 17.66
C SER A 406 14.72 6.11 16.70
N LYS A 407 14.04 4.98 16.96
CA LYS A 407 13.99 3.82 16.06
C LYS A 407 13.35 4.14 14.72
N LEU A 408 12.23 4.87 14.68
CA LEU A 408 11.60 5.26 13.42
C LEU A 408 12.50 6.17 12.57
N ILE A 409 13.22 7.10 13.19
CA ILE A 409 14.19 7.96 12.50
C ILE A 409 15.36 7.14 11.98
N GLU A 410 15.82 6.13 12.74
CA GLU A 410 16.79 5.15 12.25
C GLU A 410 16.24 4.35 11.06
N GLY A 411 14.99 3.87 11.14
CA GLY A 411 14.33 3.21 10.03
C GLY A 411 14.29 4.08 8.78
N TYR A 412 13.97 5.37 8.92
CA TYR A 412 14.03 6.32 7.82
C TYR A 412 15.46 6.52 7.28
N ARG A 413 16.47 6.60 8.15
CA ARG A 413 17.88 6.63 7.71
C ARG A 413 18.25 5.38 6.92
N ASN A 414 17.86 4.20 7.39
CA ASN A 414 18.14 2.93 6.72
C ASN A 414 17.45 2.88 5.34
N TYR A 415 16.23 3.40 5.26
CA TYR A 415 15.52 3.61 4.00
C TYR A 415 16.30 4.54 3.06
N CYS A 416 16.75 5.70 3.54
CA CYS A 416 17.57 6.63 2.76
C CYS A 416 18.86 5.98 2.24
N LEU A 417 19.58 5.26 3.10
CA LEU A 417 20.82 4.56 2.73
C LEU A 417 20.56 3.47 1.67
N LYS A 418 19.46 2.72 1.81
CA LYS A 418 19.09 1.65 0.88
C LYS A 418 18.78 2.18 -0.52
N PHE A 419 18.18 3.35 -0.63
CA PHE A 419 17.69 3.91 -1.90
C PHE A 419 18.48 5.13 -2.41
N GLY A 420 19.54 5.55 -1.71
CA GLY A 420 20.34 6.72 -2.08
C GLY A 420 19.58 8.05 -1.97
N ILE A 421 18.66 8.17 -1.00
CA ILE A 421 17.84 9.36 -0.79
C ILE A 421 18.52 10.27 0.25
N ASP A 422 18.47 11.58 0.04
CA ASP A 422 18.96 12.55 1.03
C ASP A 422 18.12 12.48 2.32
N PHE A 423 18.79 12.28 3.45
CA PHE A 423 18.16 12.25 4.77
C PHE A 423 17.42 13.56 5.11
N ASN A 424 17.79 14.70 4.53
CA ASN A 424 17.10 15.97 4.75
C ASN A 424 15.62 15.94 4.34
N THR A 425 15.25 15.03 3.44
CA THR A 425 13.84 14.79 3.08
C THR A 425 13.00 14.26 4.25
N ILE A 426 13.62 13.93 5.40
CA ILE A 426 12.93 13.64 6.66
C ILE A 426 12.02 14.80 7.10
N ILE A 427 12.35 16.03 6.73
CA ILE A 427 11.52 17.21 7.05
C ILE A 427 10.12 17.04 6.44
N GLU A 428 10.03 16.59 5.19
CA GLU A 428 8.76 16.34 4.51
C GLU A 428 8.02 15.18 5.17
N VAL A 429 8.72 14.08 5.47
CA VAL A 429 8.14 12.92 6.15
C VAL A 429 7.57 13.27 7.52
N LEU A 430 8.28 14.07 8.33
CA LEU A 430 7.82 14.52 9.64
C LEU A 430 6.65 15.49 9.53
N LYS A 431 6.68 16.38 8.53
CA LYS A 431 5.59 17.31 8.23
C LYS A 431 4.31 16.56 7.85
N GLU A 432 4.44 15.50 7.06
CA GLU A 432 3.35 14.62 6.62
C GLU A 432 2.91 13.61 7.68
N LYS A 433 3.60 13.55 8.82
CA LYS A 433 3.38 12.57 9.90
C LYS A 433 3.50 11.12 9.43
N ASP A 434 4.33 10.91 8.43
CA ASP A 434 4.45 9.66 7.69
C ASP A 434 5.61 8.78 8.17
N LEU A 435 6.31 9.20 9.23
CA LEU A 435 7.51 8.51 9.73
C LEU A 435 7.22 7.04 10.10
N ILE A 436 6.00 6.73 10.54
CA ILE A 436 5.55 5.37 10.86
C ILE A 436 5.72 4.40 9.69
N LYS A 437 5.58 4.87 8.44
CA LYS A 437 5.69 4.04 7.22
C LYS A 437 7.07 3.40 7.08
N TYR A 438 8.07 3.91 7.80
CA TYR A 438 9.46 3.43 7.73
C TYR A 438 9.83 2.44 8.83
N ALA A 439 8.89 2.06 9.71
CA ALA A 439 9.12 1.01 10.68
C ALA A 439 9.66 -0.32 10.13
N PRO A 440 9.25 -0.79 8.93
CA PRO A 440 9.82 -2.00 8.33
C PRO A 440 11.34 -1.93 8.06
N TYR A 441 11.93 -0.73 8.08
CA TYR A 441 13.36 -0.50 7.88
C TYR A 441 14.14 -0.37 9.20
N CYS A 442 13.46 -0.43 10.34
CA CYS A 442 14.09 -0.38 11.65
C CYS A 442 14.94 -1.62 11.91
N SER A 443 16.04 -1.43 12.65
CA SER A 443 16.96 -2.52 13.01
C SER A 443 16.44 -3.44 14.12
N VAL A 444 15.21 -3.26 14.59
CA VAL A 444 14.58 -4.07 15.66
C VAL A 444 14.19 -5.48 15.23
N ASN A 445 14.13 -6.41 16.17
CA ASN A 445 13.67 -7.78 15.94
C ASN A 445 12.15 -7.84 15.73
N VAL A 446 11.36 -7.15 16.55
CA VAL A 446 9.90 -7.28 16.58
C VAL A 446 9.21 -5.98 16.19
N ASN A 447 8.34 -6.03 15.18
CA ASN A 447 7.52 -4.91 14.74
C ASN A 447 6.06 -5.15 15.11
N ILE A 448 5.45 -4.23 15.84
CA ILE A 448 4.07 -4.35 16.31
C ILE A 448 3.23 -3.25 15.65
N LEU A 449 2.33 -3.63 14.74
CA LEU A 449 1.63 -2.68 13.89
C LEU A 449 0.27 -3.19 13.37
N ASN A 450 -0.54 -2.26 12.85
CA ASN A 450 -1.79 -2.62 12.17
C ASN A 450 -1.51 -3.19 10.78
N ILE A 451 -2.37 -4.10 10.33
CA ILE A 451 -2.31 -4.74 9.00
C ILE A 451 -2.17 -3.71 7.85
N HIS A 452 -2.90 -2.60 7.91
CA HIS A 452 -2.83 -1.55 6.88
C HIS A 452 -1.42 -0.94 6.75
N LYS A 453 -0.73 -0.77 7.88
CA LYS A 453 0.64 -0.25 7.95
C LYS A 453 1.67 -1.29 7.50
N ALA A 454 1.30 -2.57 7.51
CA ALA A 454 2.14 -3.67 7.06
C ALA A 454 2.10 -3.87 5.53
N LYS A 455 1.18 -3.19 4.83
CA LYS A 455 1.02 -3.33 3.38
C LYS A 455 2.29 -2.89 2.64
N GLY A 456 2.81 -3.76 1.78
CA GLY A 456 4.04 -3.51 1.02
C GLY A 456 5.34 -3.81 1.76
N ALA A 457 5.26 -4.25 3.02
CA ALA A 457 6.41 -4.71 3.81
C ALA A 457 6.38 -6.23 4.04
N GLU A 458 7.50 -6.80 4.45
CA GLU A 458 7.65 -8.25 4.59
C GLU A 458 8.56 -8.59 5.78
N TRP A 459 8.25 -9.69 6.47
CA TRP A 459 9.00 -10.17 7.65
C TRP A 459 9.30 -11.66 7.52
N ASP A 460 10.33 -12.13 8.22
CA ASP A 460 10.65 -13.56 8.25
C ASP A 460 9.50 -14.33 8.92
N TYR A 461 9.00 -13.81 10.03
CA TYR A 461 7.88 -14.42 10.76
C TYR A 461 6.76 -13.40 10.97
N VAL A 462 5.52 -13.86 10.82
CA VAL A 462 4.32 -13.06 11.04
C VAL A 462 3.42 -13.74 12.06
N PHE A 463 3.03 -12.99 13.08
CA PHE A 463 2.03 -13.36 14.07
C PHE A 463 0.76 -12.56 13.81
N ILE A 464 -0.38 -13.23 13.77
CA ILE A 464 -1.71 -12.63 13.70
C ILE A 464 -2.47 -13.10 14.94
N PRO A 465 -2.34 -12.37 16.06
CA PRO A 465 -2.99 -12.76 17.30
C PRO A 465 -4.45 -12.33 17.35
N PHE A 466 -5.17 -12.89 18.31
CA PHE A 466 -6.50 -12.46 18.73
C PHE A 466 -7.54 -12.45 17.60
N LEU A 467 -7.59 -13.49 16.77
CA LEU A 467 -8.53 -13.56 15.64
C LEU A 467 -10.00 -13.77 16.09
N ASN A 468 -10.56 -12.78 16.80
CA ASN A 468 -11.80 -12.83 17.57
C ASN A 468 -12.91 -11.91 16.99
N LYS A 469 -14.19 -12.28 17.20
CA LYS A 469 -15.42 -11.63 16.67
C LYS A 469 -15.41 -10.10 16.77
N LYS A 470 -14.96 -9.56 17.90
CA LYS A 470 -15.08 -8.12 18.19
C LYS A 470 -13.98 -7.25 17.56
N GLN A 471 -12.87 -7.83 17.12
CA GLN A 471 -11.71 -7.07 16.65
C GLN A 471 -11.68 -6.87 15.14
N PHE A 472 -12.49 -7.64 14.40
CA PHE A 472 -12.50 -7.63 12.94
C PHE A 472 -13.88 -7.37 12.31
N ILE A 473 -14.94 -7.22 13.12
CA ILE A 473 -16.28 -6.88 12.65
C ILE A 473 -16.52 -5.37 12.84
N TYR A 474 -16.75 -4.68 11.72
CA TYR A 474 -17.27 -3.31 11.72
C TYR A 474 -18.61 -3.29 12.48
N LYS A 475 -18.70 -2.54 13.59
CA LYS A 475 -19.96 -2.35 14.33
C LYS A 475 -20.98 -1.59 13.48
N LYS A 476 -21.73 -2.30 12.63
CA LYS A 476 -23.10 -1.90 12.26
C LYS A 476 -24.05 -2.83 13.01
N ASN A 477 -24.55 -2.33 14.14
CA ASN A 477 -25.74 -2.76 14.89
C ASN A 477 -26.28 -4.18 14.59
N CYS A 478 -25.71 -5.25 15.16
CA CYS A 478 -26.53 -6.45 15.41
C CYS A 478 -27.23 -6.30 16.76
N ASN A 479 -28.38 -5.60 16.77
CA ASN A 479 -29.26 -5.53 17.94
C ASN A 479 -30.29 -6.68 17.98
N LYS A 480 -30.17 -7.70 17.11
CA LYS A 480 -31.17 -8.78 16.95
C LYS A 480 -30.59 -10.20 16.90
N CYS A 481 -29.37 -10.41 17.40
CA CYS A 481 -28.75 -11.73 17.35
C CYS A 481 -29.08 -12.55 18.61
N ASN A 482 -30.24 -13.22 18.64
CA ASN A 482 -30.56 -14.26 19.64
C ASN A 482 -29.82 -15.57 19.30
N ASN A 483 -28.61 -15.75 19.85
CA ASN A 483 -27.84 -16.99 20.06
C ASN A 483 -27.81 -18.12 18.99
N ILE A 484 -28.31 -17.92 17.78
CA ILE A 484 -28.32 -18.92 16.73
C ILE A 484 -27.81 -18.26 15.44
N CYS A 485 -26.52 -18.46 15.15
CA CYS A 485 -25.85 -17.94 13.97
C CYS A 485 -26.05 -18.92 12.80
N TYR A 486 -27.24 -18.96 12.19
CA TYR A 486 -27.46 -19.67 10.93
C TYR A 486 -27.34 -18.72 9.73
N ASN A 487 -26.42 -19.06 8.82
CA ASN A 487 -26.45 -18.87 7.36
C ASN A 487 -26.65 -17.48 6.72
N HIS A 488 -26.80 -16.37 7.46
CA HIS A 488 -27.04 -15.04 6.83
C HIS A 488 -26.03 -13.94 7.18
N ILE A 489 -24.76 -14.29 7.45
CA ILE A 489 -23.65 -13.32 7.60
C ILE A 489 -22.60 -13.55 6.48
N ILE A 490 -23.07 -13.83 5.27
CA ILE A 490 -22.18 -14.18 4.15
C ILE A 490 -21.75 -12.93 3.35
N ASP A 491 -22.51 -11.82 3.42
CA ASP A 491 -22.30 -10.65 2.54
C ASP A 491 -21.52 -9.45 3.12
N ILE A 492 -21.01 -9.48 4.36
CA ILE A 492 -20.75 -8.19 5.06
C ILE A 492 -19.28 -7.76 5.23
N ASN A 493 -18.24 -8.59 5.05
CA ASN A 493 -16.86 -8.07 5.26
C ASN A 493 -15.80 -8.61 4.27
N GLU A 494 -15.94 -8.36 2.97
CA GLU A 494 -14.82 -8.44 2.02
C GLU A 494 -13.56 -7.74 2.56
N GLU A 495 -13.73 -6.59 3.22
CA GLU A 495 -12.65 -5.83 3.85
C GLU A 495 -11.86 -6.66 4.88
N PHE A 496 -12.55 -7.55 5.61
CA PHE A 496 -11.89 -8.46 6.55
C PHE A 496 -11.02 -9.46 5.80
N TYR A 497 -11.56 -10.13 4.77
CA TYR A 497 -10.82 -11.13 4.01
C TYR A 497 -9.62 -10.53 3.29
N GLN A 498 -9.78 -9.34 2.71
CA GLN A 498 -8.68 -8.62 2.07
C GLN A 498 -7.61 -8.21 3.09
N ALA A 499 -7.99 -7.69 4.26
CA ALA A 499 -7.05 -7.36 5.33
C ALA A 499 -6.33 -8.61 5.87
N PHE A 500 -7.06 -9.68 6.13
CA PHE A 500 -6.48 -10.95 6.60
C PHE A 500 -5.54 -11.54 5.55
N TYR A 501 -5.94 -11.55 4.29
CA TYR A 501 -5.12 -11.98 3.17
C TYR A 501 -3.83 -11.15 3.04
N VAL A 502 -3.93 -9.83 3.16
CA VAL A 502 -2.75 -8.94 3.24
C VAL A 502 -1.86 -9.35 4.41
N ALA A 503 -2.41 -9.63 5.59
CA ALA A 503 -1.63 -9.99 6.78
C ALA A 503 -0.85 -11.31 6.60
N ILE A 504 -1.52 -12.38 6.17
CA ILE A 504 -0.90 -13.70 6.01
C ILE A 504 0.16 -13.71 4.91
N THR A 505 0.03 -12.82 3.93
CA THR A 505 0.99 -12.69 2.82
C THR A 505 2.17 -11.78 3.14
N ARG A 506 2.34 -11.31 4.38
CA ARG A 506 3.55 -10.55 4.78
C ARG A 506 4.71 -11.45 5.20
N THR A 507 4.48 -12.75 5.42
CA THR A 507 5.53 -13.67 5.85
C THR A 507 6.42 -14.14 4.70
N LYS A 508 7.69 -14.36 5.02
CA LYS A 508 8.66 -15.07 4.18
C LYS A 508 8.91 -16.48 4.67
N TYR A 509 8.91 -16.71 5.97
CA TYR A 509 9.34 -17.97 6.58
C TYR A 509 8.23 -18.64 7.41
N GLY A 510 7.76 -18.01 8.48
CA GLY A 510 6.78 -18.62 9.38
C GLY A 510 5.54 -17.78 9.57
N LEU A 511 4.39 -18.44 9.71
CA LEU A 511 3.11 -17.80 9.94
C LEU A 511 2.45 -18.42 11.17
N TYR A 512 2.16 -17.59 12.16
CA TYR A 512 1.49 -17.99 13.40
C TYR A 512 0.16 -17.26 13.49
N ILE A 513 -0.93 -18.02 13.50
CA ILE A 513 -2.28 -17.47 13.63
C ILE A 513 -2.87 -18.05 14.91
N THR A 514 -3.37 -17.17 15.77
CA THR A 514 -3.89 -17.56 17.09
C THR A 514 -5.26 -16.92 17.37
N SER A 515 -6.05 -17.60 18.19
CA SER A 515 -7.38 -17.13 18.63
C SER A 515 -7.73 -17.65 20.03
N THR A 516 -8.75 -17.06 20.66
CA THR A 516 -9.31 -17.59 21.93
C THR A 516 -10.66 -18.28 21.72
N LYS A 517 -10.80 -19.48 22.30
CA LYS A 517 -12.02 -20.29 22.34
C LYS A 517 -13.14 -19.45 22.98
N ASN A 518 -14.36 -19.54 22.44
CA ASN A 518 -15.54 -18.72 22.76
C ASN A 518 -15.55 -17.25 22.27
N ASN A 519 -14.42 -16.70 21.80
CA ASN A 519 -14.37 -15.34 21.21
C ASN A 519 -13.96 -15.31 19.73
N ALA A 520 -13.51 -16.43 19.16
CA ALA A 520 -13.17 -16.56 17.74
C ALA A 520 -14.28 -16.07 16.78
N SER A 521 -13.90 -15.31 15.74
CA SER A 521 -14.83 -14.66 14.80
C SER A 521 -15.88 -15.63 14.21
N CYS A 522 -17.16 -15.26 14.07
CA CYS A 522 -18.14 -16.10 13.34
C CYS A 522 -17.68 -16.31 11.89
N LEU A 523 -17.03 -15.30 11.31
CA LEU A 523 -16.35 -15.39 10.01
C LEU A 523 -15.16 -16.36 10.05
N PHE A 524 -14.40 -16.40 11.15
CA PHE A 524 -13.36 -17.41 11.38
C PHE A 524 -13.95 -18.83 11.45
N TYR A 525 -15.07 -19.03 12.15
CA TYR A 525 -15.79 -20.32 12.16
C TYR A 525 -16.42 -20.70 10.81
N HIS A 526 -16.87 -19.73 10.01
CA HIS A 526 -17.47 -20.01 8.69
C HIS A 526 -16.42 -20.26 7.60
N SER A 527 -15.33 -19.51 7.59
CA SER A 527 -14.15 -19.79 6.76
C SER A 527 -13.47 -21.11 7.15
N LEU A 528 -13.60 -21.50 8.43
CA LEU A 528 -13.12 -22.75 8.99
C LEU A 528 -14.28 -23.65 9.45
N LYS A 529 -15.10 -24.20 8.53
CA LYS A 529 -15.83 -25.46 8.76
C LYS A 529 -14.84 -26.65 8.96
N LEU A 530 -13.84 -26.44 9.81
CA LEU A 530 -12.53 -27.08 9.87
C LEU A 530 -12.07 -27.30 11.32
N ILE A 531 -12.99 -27.27 12.27
CA ILE A 531 -12.74 -27.94 13.55
C ILE A 531 -13.81 -29.01 13.72
N LYS A 532 -13.53 -30.21 13.20
CA LYS A 532 -14.28 -31.43 13.55
C LYS A 532 -14.11 -31.83 15.03
N ASN A 533 -13.25 -31.13 15.78
CA ASN A 533 -12.91 -31.44 17.18
C ASN A 533 -13.21 -30.27 18.14
N ILE A 534 -14.43 -29.72 18.10
CA ILE A 534 -14.99 -29.01 19.26
C ILE A 534 -16.19 -29.85 19.72
N TYR A 535 -15.86 -30.88 20.49
CA TYR A 535 -16.70 -31.42 21.55
C TYR A 535 -15.90 -31.31 22.85
#